data_AF-A0A257ISD9-F1
#
_entry.id   AF-A0A257ISD9-F1
#
_cell.length_a   1.000
_cell.length_b   1.000
_cell.length_c   1.000
_cell.angle_alpha   90.00
_cell.angle_beta   90.00
_cell.angle_gamma   90.00
#
_symmetry.space_group_name_H-M   'P 1'
#
loop_
_entity.id
_entity.type
_entity.pdbx_description
1 polymer ?
#
loop_
_entity_poly.entity_id
_entity_poly.type
_entity_poly.pdbx_seq_one_letter_code
_entity_poly.pdbx_strand_id
1 'polypeptide(L)'
;MDFLSKIKNTITAKTVENLATFLGENTANVESGIGLCLNSFMAGVLKYGHSDVELKNIINVLNDGGHTGDILNNIESFSSNFEKTQLLVTIGNNISSHFLANKVQLLVEKISEISEIRKTSASSLLSLSAPIVLGFIGKTMKENNFDLVGLRNHFKEINEPIINSLPPAINNIFQFKKTVNAPVPGNLQSSPVVIKEKTKSKVNFLVILPWLILGIAGLSVLYFAKFAKKETTDMPVATITEKPQDDLIPEDFLPDSSVANLPVEKNIVPIPSEVKPEPIQKPADEVKKSPETTQKPSVTEVKKELSKPAEKKETTSLVNNTKETPTIKNSEPEIKTPTGWSAINGTAFKKNSAEISNSTMINGIISQLKNSNKNINISPLSSGNRTLAEDRAYALREILIEKGVSEDQITVSKSISGSNPNGIVYRISN
;
A
#
# COMPACT_ATOMS: atom_id res chain seq x y z
N MET A 1 -29.68 -0.21 -17.48
CA MET A 1 -29.13 -1.21 -16.55
C MET A 1 -28.25 -0.48 -15.56
N ASP A 2 -28.63 -0.48 -14.29
CA ASP A 2 -27.86 0.18 -13.23
C ASP A 2 -26.51 -0.51 -13.00
N PHE A 3 -25.49 0.29 -12.68
CA PHE A 3 -24.13 -0.16 -12.37
C PHE A 3 -24.13 -1.12 -11.18
N LEU A 4 -24.90 -0.79 -10.12
CA LEU A 4 -24.98 -1.63 -8.93
C LEU A 4 -25.55 -3.00 -9.25
N SER A 5 -26.61 -3.07 -10.06
CA SER A 5 -27.22 -4.34 -10.47
C SER A 5 -26.21 -5.24 -11.18
N LYS A 6 -25.38 -4.68 -12.07
CA LYS A 6 -24.34 -5.46 -12.77
C LYS A 6 -23.27 -6.01 -11.82
N ILE A 7 -22.79 -5.20 -10.86
CA ILE A 7 -21.85 -5.70 -9.83
C ILE A 7 -22.52 -6.76 -8.96
N LYS A 8 -23.71 -6.51 -8.43
CA LYS A 8 -24.43 -7.45 -7.56
C LYS A 8 -24.69 -8.78 -8.26
N ASN A 9 -25.10 -8.77 -9.53
CA ASN A 9 -25.28 -9.99 -10.33
C ASN A 9 -23.99 -10.79 -10.57
N THR A 10 -22.81 -10.19 -10.35
CA THR A 10 -21.51 -10.88 -10.41
C THR A 10 -21.18 -11.57 -9.07
N ILE A 11 -21.76 -11.11 -7.95
CA ILE A 11 -21.62 -11.73 -6.63
C ILE A 11 -22.71 -12.78 -6.46
N THR A 12 -22.37 -14.04 -6.75
CA THR A 12 -23.29 -15.18 -6.59
C THR A 12 -23.61 -15.43 -5.12
N ALA A 13 -24.78 -16.01 -4.81
CA ALA A 13 -25.09 -16.46 -3.45
C ALA A 13 -23.99 -17.38 -2.88
N LYS A 14 -23.40 -18.23 -3.74
CA LYS A 14 -22.26 -19.09 -3.36
C LYS A 14 -21.01 -18.30 -2.97
N THR A 15 -20.72 -17.19 -3.65
CA THR A 15 -19.65 -16.26 -3.24
C THR A 15 -19.92 -15.70 -1.84
N VAL A 16 -21.17 -15.31 -1.55
CA VAL A 16 -21.54 -14.77 -0.23
C VAL A 16 -21.38 -15.83 0.87
N GLU A 17 -21.82 -17.08 0.64
CA GLU A 17 -21.60 -18.21 1.57
C GLU A 17 -20.11 -18.46 1.86
N ASN A 18 -19.28 -18.47 0.80
CA ASN A 18 -17.85 -18.68 0.92
C ASN A 18 -17.19 -17.54 1.75
N LEU A 19 -17.58 -16.29 1.48
CA LEU A 19 -17.12 -15.13 2.25
C LEU A 19 -17.61 -15.15 3.71
N ALA A 20 -18.85 -15.57 3.96
CA ALA A 20 -19.38 -15.73 5.31
C ALA A 20 -18.62 -16.81 6.11
N THR A 21 -18.25 -17.90 5.44
CA THR A 21 -17.40 -18.97 5.99
C THR A 21 -15.98 -18.45 6.28
N PHE A 22 -15.36 -17.75 5.33
CA PHE A 22 -14.03 -17.14 5.47
C PHE A 22 -13.96 -16.13 6.62
N LEU A 23 -15.02 -15.32 6.80
CA LEU A 23 -15.08 -14.31 7.85
C LEU A 23 -15.55 -14.85 9.21
N GLY A 24 -16.26 -15.98 9.24
CA GLY A 24 -16.94 -16.48 10.43
C GLY A 24 -18.11 -15.61 10.84
N GLU A 25 -18.97 -15.23 9.90
CA GLU A 25 -20.12 -14.32 10.07
C GLU A 25 -21.40 -14.93 9.49
N ASN A 26 -22.57 -14.35 9.77
CA ASN A 26 -23.84 -14.76 9.15
C ASN A 26 -23.91 -14.35 7.66
N THR A 27 -24.38 -15.24 6.80
CA THR A 27 -24.48 -15.02 5.34
C THR A 27 -25.30 -13.78 4.96
N ALA A 28 -26.44 -13.52 5.61
CA ALA A 28 -27.27 -12.35 5.30
C ALA A 28 -26.59 -11.03 5.74
N ASN A 29 -25.92 -11.06 6.88
CA ASN A 29 -25.14 -9.92 7.38
C ASN A 29 -23.95 -9.63 6.45
N VAL A 30 -23.30 -10.66 5.90
CA VAL A 30 -22.24 -10.52 4.90
C VAL A 30 -22.76 -10.05 3.55
N GLU A 31 -23.96 -10.47 3.12
CA GLU A 31 -24.60 -9.96 1.89
C GLU A 31 -24.88 -8.45 1.99
N SER A 32 -25.44 -8.01 3.12
CA SER A 32 -25.63 -6.60 3.45
C SER A 32 -24.29 -5.85 3.47
N GLY A 33 -23.30 -6.40 4.21
CA GLY A 33 -21.97 -5.82 4.36
C GLY A 33 -21.23 -5.64 3.03
N ILE A 34 -21.18 -6.67 2.16
CA ILE A 34 -20.49 -6.56 0.87
C ILE A 34 -21.20 -5.57 -0.05
N GLY A 35 -22.54 -5.53 -0.05
CA GLY A 35 -23.31 -4.54 -0.81
C GLY A 35 -22.99 -3.10 -0.39
N LEU A 36 -22.89 -2.84 0.91
CA LEU A 36 -22.49 -1.54 1.45
C LEU A 36 -21.03 -1.21 1.11
N CYS A 37 -20.11 -2.17 1.23
CA CYS A 37 -18.70 -2.00 0.89
C CYS A 37 -18.47 -1.66 -0.59
N LEU A 38 -19.14 -2.36 -1.50
CA LEU A 38 -19.05 -2.12 -2.95
C LEU A 38 -19.53 -0.72 -3.32
N ASN A 39 -20.71 -0.32 -2.80
CA ASN A 39 -21.25 1.03 -3.02
C ASN A 39 -20.35 2.11 -2.40
N SER A 40 -19.84 1.88 -1.19
CA SER A 40 -18.96 2.81 -0.47
C SER A 40 -17.64 3.02 -1.19
N PHE A 41 -17.00 1.93 -1.63
CA PHE A 41 -15.75 2.01 -2.37
C PHE A 41 -15.95 2.70 -3.72
N MET A 42 -17.02 2.38 -4.46
CA MET A 42 -17.34 3.08 -5.72
C MET A 42 -17.58 4.57 -5.48
N ALA A 43 -18.35 4.96 -4.47
CA ALA A 43 -18.51 6.37 -4.11
C ALA A 43 -17.17 7.05 -3.78
N GLY A 44 -16.25 6.33 -3.13
CA GLY A 44 -14.87 6.77 -2.95
C GLY A 44 -14.15 7.05 -4.27
N VAL A 45 -14.17 6.11 -5.22
CA VAL A 45 -13.54 6.26 -6.54
C VAL A 45 -14.19 7.39 -7.36
N LEU A 46 -15.51 7.56 -7.30
CA LEU A 46 -16.23 8.63 -8.00
C LEU A 46 -15.79 10.04 -7.58
N LYS A 47 -15.19 10.22 -6.39
CA LYS A 47 -14.60 11.51 -6.00
C LYS A 47 -13.46 11.97 -6.89
N TYR A 48 -12.72 11.03 -7.47
CA TYR A 48 -11.66 11.28 -8.45
C TYR A 48 -12.23 11.53 -9.86
N GLY A 49 -13.56 11.49 -10.01
CA GLY A 49 -14.31 11.77 -11.24
C GLY A 49 -14.31 13.22 -11.72
N HIS A 50 -13.85 14.15 -10.87
CA HIS A 50 -14.07 15.60 -11.07
C HIS A 50 -13.00 16.29 -11.92
N SER A 51 -11.78 15.75 -12.01
CA SER A 51 -10.71 16.33 -12.81
C SER A 51 -9.99 15.31 -13.69
N ASP A 52 -9.49 15.77 -14.83
CA ASP A 52 -8.74 14.98 -15.82
C ASP A 52 -7.48 14.33 -15.24
N VAL A 53 -6.86 14.97 -14.25
CA VAL A 53 -5.64 14.47 -13.59
C VAL A 53 -5.97 13.31 -12.66
N GLU A 54 -7.02 13.45 -11.85
CA GLU A 54 -7.48 12.40 -10.95
C GLU A 54 -8.03 11.19 -11.73
N LEU A 55 -8.73 11.45 -12.85
CA LEU A 55 -9.23 10.40 -13.74
C LEU A 55 -8.09 9.64 -14.42
N LYS A 56 -7.02 10.33 -14.86
CA LYS A 56 -5.80 9.67 -15.36
C LYS A 56 -5.15 8.79 -14.31
N ASN A 57 -5.14 9.23 -13.04
CA ASN A 57 -4.60 8.41 -11.96
C ASN A 57 -5.41 7.12 -11.76
N ILE A 58 -6.75 7.16 -11.87
CA ILE A 58 -7.58 5.94 -11.89
C ILE A 58 -7.17 5.03 -13.06
N ILE A 59 -7.08 5.57 -14.28
CA ILE A 59 -6.73 4.80 -15.48
C ILE A 59 -5.34 4.15 -15.34
N ASN A 60 -4.36 4.88 -14.80
CA ASN A 60 -3.04 4.34 -14.52
C ASN A 60 -3.11 3.19 -13.51
N VAL A 61 -3.82 3.35 -12.38
CA VAL A 61 -4.01 2.27 -11.39
C VAL A 61 -4.71 1.05 -12.00
N LEU A 62 -5.68 1.24 -12.91
CA LEU A 62 -6.33 0.13 -13.61
C LEU A 62 -5.35 -0.63 -14.53
N ASN A 63 -4.48 0.09 -15.25
CA ASN A 63 -3.49 -0.49 -16.14
C ASN A 63 -2.35 -1.17 -15.36
N ASP A 64 -1.73 -0.46 -14.42
CA ASP A 64 -0.60 -0.93 -13.61
C ASP A 64 -0.99 -2.12 -12.72
N GLY A 65 -2.23 -2.13 -12.20
CA GLY A 65 -2.79 -3.19 -11.37
C GLY A 65 -3.43 -4.34 -12.14
N GLY A 66 -3.47 -4.30 -13.47
CA GLY A 66 -4.11 -5.34 -14.30
C GLY A 66 -5.61 -5.51 -14.01
N HIS A 67 -6.31 -4.43 -13.66
CA HIS A 67 -7.72 -4.46 -13.24
C HIS A 67 -8.69 -4.48 -14.45
N THR A 68 -8.40 -5.33 -15.43
CA THR A 68 -9.12 -5.51 -16.72
C THR A 68 -10.49 -6.19 -16.62
N GLY A 69 -10.85 -6.68 -15.44
CA GLY A 69 -12.09 -7.42 -15.19
C GLY A 69 -11.95 -8.92 -15.04
N ASP A 70 -10.75 -9.48 -15.22
CA ASP A 70 -10.54 -10.94 -15.16
C ASP A 70 -10.82 -11.53 -13.76
N ILE A 71 -10.70 -10.70 -12.71
CA ILE A 71 -11.16 -11.00 -11.35
C ILE A 71 -12.66 -11.35 -11.30
N LEU A 72 -13.50 -10.65 -12.08
CA LEU A 72 -14.96 -10.79 -12.05
C LEU A 72 -15.43 -12.16 -12.56
N ASN A 73 -14.71 -12.71 -13.52
CA ASN A 73 -15.00 -14.03 -14.09
C ASN A 73 -14.56 -15.17 -13.14
N ASN A 74 -13.79 -14.85 -12.08
CA ASN A 74 -13.14 -15.81 -11.19
C ASN A 74 -13.48 -15.63 -9.70
N ILE A 75 -14.44 -14.75 -9.36
CA ILE A 75 -14.79 -14.42 -7.96
C ILE A 75 -15.10 -15.66 -7.12
N GLU A 76 -15.78 -16.66 -7.69
CA GLU A 76 -16.09 -17.89 -6.98
C GLU A 76 -14.82 -18.72 -6.69
N SER A 77 -13.85 -18.77 -7.61
CA SER A 77 -12.55 -19.43 -7.41
C SER A 77 -11.64 -18.71 -6.42
N PHE A 78 -11.79 -17.38 -6.30
CA PHE A 78 -11.10 -16.61 -5.26
C PHE A 78 -11.75 -16.84 -3.89
N SER A 79 -13.08 -16.72 -3.77
CA SER A 79 -13.79 -16.83 -2.49
C SER A 79 -13.76 -18.24 -1.88
N SER A 80 -13.74 -19.29 -2.71
CA SER A 80 -13.68 -20.69 -2.27
C SER A 80 -12.32 -21.15 -1.75
N ASN A 81 -11.25 -20.35 -1.91
CA ASN A 81 -9.93 -20.64 -1.34
C ASN A 81 -9.51 -19.52 -0.37
N PHE A 82 -9.11 -19.92 0.84
CA PHE A 82 -8.76 -19.01 1.94
C PHE A 82 -7.55 -18.13 1.60
N GLU A 83 -6.49 -18.71 1.05
CA GLU A 83 -5.22 -18.02 0.76
C GLU A 83 -5.39 -16.96 -0.33
N LYS A 84 -6.15 -17.31 -1.37
CA LYS A 84 -6.59 -16.43 -2.45
C LYS A 84 -7.44 -15.28 -1.89
N THR A 85 -8.44 -15.57 -1.06
CA THR A 85 -9.27 -14.53 -0.43
C THR A 85 -8.42 -13.60 0.42
N GLN A 86 -7.50 -14.13 1.23
CA GLN A 86 -6.58 -13.36 2.07
C GLN A 86 -5.61 -12.49 1.24
N LEU A 87 -5.15 -12.98 0.09
CA LEU A 87 -4.36 -12.20 -0.86
C LEU A 87 -5.19 -11.04 -1.45
N LEU A 88 -6.43 -11.28 -1.86
CA LEU A 88 -7.33 -10.22 -2.34
C LEU A 88 -7.66 -9.20 -1.24
N VAL A 89 -7.84 -9.60 0.02
CA VAL A 89 -7.95 -8.69 1.17
C VAL A 89 -6.69 -7.82 1.29
N THR A 90 -5.50 -8.41 1.17
CA THR A 90 -4.22 -7.70 1.30
C THR A 90 -4.01 -6.68 0.18
N ILE A 91 -4.28 -7.07 -1.07
CA ILE A 91 -4.26 -6.17 -2.24
C ILE A 91 -5.31 -5.06 -2.06
N GLY A 92 -6.53 -5.45 -1.71
CA GLY A 92 -7.66 -4.57 -1.52
C GLY A 92 -7.49 -3.54 -0.41
N ASN A 93 -6.80 -3.88 0.68
CA ASN A 93 -6.48 -2.93 1.75
C ASN A 93 -5.54 -1.81 1.27
N ASN A 94 -4.55 -2.14 0.42
CA ASN A 94 -3.66 -1.14 -0.19
C ASN A 94 -4.43 -0.22 -1.15
N ILE A 95 -5.35 -0.78 -1.96
CA ILE A 95 -6.20 -0.01 -2.88
C ILE A 95 -7.17 0.88 -2.09
N SER A 96 -7.85 0.36 -1.06
CA SER A 96 -8.72 1.12 -0.16
C SER A 96 -7.98 2.25 0.53
N SER A 97 -6.75 2.01 1.00
CA SER A 97 -5.90 3.05 1.58
C SER A 97 -5.55 4.16 0.59
N HIS A 98 -5.45 3.86 -0.71
CA HIS A 98 -5.17 4.84 -1.77
C HIS A 98 -6.39 5.71 -2.11
N PHE A 99 -7.57 5.10 -2.34
CA PHE A 99 -8.77 5.82 -2.78
C PHE A 99 -9.64 6.37 -1.65
N LEU A 100 -9.59 5.77 -0.45
CA LEU A 100 -10.41 6.18 0.69
C LEU A 100 -9.59 6.93 1.75
N ALA A 101 -8.26 6.78 1.74
CA ALA A 101 -7.33 7.44 2.66
C ALA A 101 -7.80 7.35 4.13
N ASN A 102 -7.99 8.48 4.81
CA ASN A 102 -8.43 8.53 6.21
C ASN A 102 -9.91 8.13 6.45
N LYS A 103 -10.68 7.80 5.40
CA LYS A 103 -12.09 7.40 5.51
C LYS A 103 -12.28 5.91 5.76
N VAL A 104 -11.26 5.07 5.52
CA VAL A 104 -11.35 3.60 5.69
C VAL A 104 -11.92 3.24 7.07
N GLN A 105 -11.34 3.77 8.15
CA GLN A 105 -11.77 3.45 9.52
C GLN A 105 -13.23 3.86 9.79
N LEU A 106 -13.67 5.02 9.29
CA LEU A 106 -15.04 5.51 9.47
C LEU A 106 -16.04 4.68 8.67
N LEU A 107 -15.66 4.22 7.48
CA LEU A 107 -16.48 3.32 6.67
C LEU A 107 -16.60 1.95 7.32
N VAL A 108 -15.49 1.38 7.80
CA VAL A 108 -15.47 0.11 8.54
C VAL A 108 -16.39 0.18 9.77
N GLU A 109 -16.31 1.27 10.54
CA GLU A 109 -17.20 1.52 11.68
C GLU A 109 -18.68 1.46 11.25
N LYS A 110 -19.08 2.30 10.28
CA LYS A 110 -20.49 2.41 9.87
C LYS A 110 -21.02 1.20 9.12
N ILE A 111 -20.19 0.48 8.38
CA ILE A 111 -20.58 -0.77 7.74
C ILE A 111 -20.76 -1.86 8.81
N SER A 112 -19.87 -1.96 9.80
CA SER A 112 -20.01 -2.92 10.91
C SER A 112 -21.28 -2.69 11.74
N GLU A 113 -21.63 -1.42 11.99
CA GLU A 113 -22.88 -1.03 12.66
C GLU A 113 -24.12 -1.41 11.84
N ILE A 114 -24.16 -1.08 10.54
CA ILE A 114 -25.36 -1.24 9.70
C ILE A 114 -25.59 -2.69 9.27
N SER A 115 -24.52 -3.47 9.06
CA SER A 115 -24.61 -4.87 8.61
C SER A 115 -24.46 -5.90 9.74
N GLU A 116 -24.34 -5.46 11.00
CA GLU A 116 -24.25 -6.32 12.18
C GLU A 116 -23.15 -7.40 12.05
N ILE A 117 -21.95 -6.98 11.63
CA ILE A 117 -20.74 -7.82 11.54
C ILE A 117 -19.59 -7.20 12.35
N ARG A 118 -18.55 -7.99 12.65
CA ARG A 118 -17.35 -7.47 13.33
C ARG A 118 -16.62 -6.46 12.46
N LYS A 119 -15.96 -5.48 13.10
CA LYS A 119 -15.15 -4.46 12.41
C LYS A 119 -14.04 -5.06 11.54
N THR A 120 -13.43 -6.15 11.98
CA THR A 120 -12.45 -6.90 11.18
C THR A 120 -13.08 -7.45 9.90
N SER A 121 -14.27 -8.04 9.99
CA SER A 121 -15.05 -8.55 8.86
C SER A 121 -15.45 -7.43 7.89
N ALA A 122 -15.95 -6.30 8.40
CA ALA A 122 -16.25 -5.11 7.59
C ALA A 122 -15.00 -4.56 6.87
N SER A 123 -13.84 -4.55 7.53
CA SER A 123 -12.55 -4.16 6.93
C SER A 123 -12.11 -5.12 5.81
N SER A 124 -12.29 -6.42 6.00
CA SER A 124 -12.01 -7.43 4.96
C SER A 124 -12.96 -7.29 3.77
N LEU A 125 -14.27 -7.08 3.98
CA LEU A 125 -15.24 -6.87 2.90
C LEU A 125 -15.00 -5.56 2.14
N LEU A 126 -14.62 -4.48 2.84
CA LEU A 126 -14.26 -3.20 2.21
C LEU A 126 -12.98 -3.35 1.37
N SER A 127 -12.02 -4.12 1.87
CA SER A 127 -10.81 -4.47 1.13
C SER A 127 -11.14 -5.29 -0.11
N LEU A 128 -11.91 -6.39 -0.01
CA LEU A 128 -12.32 -7.22 -1.14
C LEU A 128 -13.12 -6.45 -2.19
N SER A 129 -13.91 -5.47 -1.78
CA SER A 129 -14.70 -4.62 -2.68
C SER A 129 -13.82 -3.77 -3.60
N ALA A 130 -12.62 -3.40 -3.17
CA ALA A 130 -11.72 -2.54 -3.94
C ALA A 130 -11.28 -3.14 -5.30
N PRO A 131 -10.66 -4.35 -5.36
CA PRO A 131 -10.29 -4.96 -6.64
C PRO A 131 -11.51 -5.41 -7.45
N ILE A 132 -12.65 -5.71 -6.81
CA ILE A 132 -13.92 -6.03 -7.52
C ILE A 132 -14.43 -4.80 -8.27
N VAL A 133 -14.54 -3.65 -7.59
CA VAL A 133 -15.00 -2.40 -8.22
C VAL A 133 -14.02 -1.91 -9.28
N LEU A 134 -12.71 -1.94 -9.01
CA LEU A 134 -11.71 -1.58 -10.02
C LEU A 134 -11.77 -2.52 -11.23
N GLY A 135 -11.85 -3.84 -11.01
CA GLY A 135 -12.05 -4.82 -12.08
C GLY A 135 -13.31 -4.54 -12.91
N PHE A 136 -14.39 -4.09 -12.28
CA PHE A 136 -15.60 -3.71 -13.00
C PHE A 136 -15.45 -2.41 -13.80
N ILE A 137 -14.76 -1.39 -13.27
CA ILE A 137 -14.47 -0.17 -14.02
C ILE A 137 -13.59 -0.50 -15.23
N GLY A 138 -12.49 -1.24 -15.06
CA GLY A 138 -11.61 -1.62 -16.16
C GLY A 138 -12.28 -2.54 -17.19
N LYS A 139 -13.14 -3.47 -16.76
CA LYS A 139 -14.00 -4.24 -17.67
C LYS A 139 -14.90 -3.33 -18.50
N THR A 140 -15.59 -2.40 -17.85
CA THR A 140 -16.49 -1.44 -18.51
C THR A 140 -15.71 -0.55 -19.49
N MET A 141 -14.52 -0.09 -19.13
CA MET A 141 -13.66 0.68 -20.03
C MET A 141 -13.23 -0.13 -21.25
N LYS A 142 -12.82 -1.39 -21.06
CA LYS A 142 -12.40 -2.30 -22.14
C LYS A 142 -13.55 -2.64 -23.09
N GLU A 143 -14.73 -2.96 -22.56
CA GLU A 143 -15.92 -3.30 -23.34
C GLU A 143 -16.45 -2.12 -24.17
N ASN A 144 -16.39 -0.90 -23.63
CA ASN A 144 -16.92 0.30 -24.28
C ASN A 144 -15.84 1.15 -24.97
N ASN A 145 -14.58 0.68 -24.99
CA ASN A 145 -13.41 1.41 -25.49
C ASN A 145 -13.31 2.85 -24.93
N PHE A 146 -13.59 3.02 -23.63
CA PHE A 146 -13.58 4.34 -23.01
C PHE A 146 -12.16 4.89 -22.92
N ASP A 147 -11.99 6.09 -23.50
CA ASP A 147 -10.91 6.99 -23.16
C ASP A 147 -11.24 7.77 -21.85
N LEU A 148 -10.42 8.76 -21.54
CA LEU A 148 -10.64 9.67 -20.42
C LEU A 148 -12.00 10.38 -20.51
N VAL A 149 -12.44 10.77 -21.72
CA VAL A 149 -13.72 11.48 -21.91
C VAL A 149 -14.90 10.54 -21.67
N GLY A 150 -14.88 9.33 -22.23
CA GLY A 150 -15.87 8.29 -22.01
C GLY A 150 -16.02 7.93 -20.53
N LEU A 151 -14.89 7.68 -19.84
CA LEU A 151 -14.88 7.38 -18.41
C LEU A 151 -15.49 8.50 -17.56
N ARG A 152 -15.19 9.78 -17.88
CA ARG A 152 -15.75 10.92 -17.13
C ARG A 152 -17.25 11.03 -17.30
N ASN A 153 -17.75 10.82 -18.52
CA ASN A 153 -19.19 10.87 -18.80
C ASN A 153 -19.91 9.73 -18.08
N HIS A 154 -19.36 8.51 -18.15
CA HIS A 154 -19.90 7.38 -17.41
C HIS A 154 -19.89 7.60 -15.88
N PHE A 155 -18.82 8.18 -15.33
CA PHE A 155 -18.76 8.53 -13.90
C PHE A 155 -19.85 9.53 -13.51
N LYS A 156 -20.14 10.54 -14.33
CA LYS A 156 -21.26 11.48 -14.09
C LYS A 156 -22.62 10.78 -14.12
N GLU A 157 -22.84 9.84 -15.03
CA GLU A 157 -24.09 9.07 -15.15
C GLU A 157 -24.35 8.21 -13.91
N ILE A 158 -23.32 7.53 -13.38
CA ILE A 158 -23.47 6.61 -12.23
C ILE A 158 -23.34 7.30 -10.87
N ASN A 159 -22.84 8.55 -10.81
CA ASN A 159 -22.58 9.26 -9.56
C ASN A 159 -23.83 9.46 -8.70
N GLU A 160 -24.90 10.03 -9.26
CA GLU A 160 -26.14 10.26 -8.52
C GLU A 160 -26.82 8.95 -8.08
N PRO A 161 -27.01 7.92 -8.93
CA PRO A 161 -27.52 6.61 -8.49
C PRO A 161 -26.73 6.00 -7.33
N ILE A 162 -25.38 6.02 -7.39
CA ILE A 162 -24.53 5.49 -6.33
C ILE A 162 -24.70 6.28 -5.03
N ILE A 163 -24.61 7.62 -5.06
CA ILE A 163 -24.72 8.46 -3.86
C ILE A 163 -26.09 8.31 -3.19
N ASN A 164 -27.17 8.20 -3.98
CA ASN A 164 -28.53 8.05 -3.45
C ASN A 164 -28.82 6.62 -2.95
N SER A 165 -28.05 5.62 -3.38
CA SER A 165 -28.12 4.24 -2.85
C SER A 165 -27.43 4.05 -1.49
N LEU A 166 -26.61 5.01 -1.05
CA LEU A 166 -25.86 4.90 0.19
C LEU A 166 -26.69 5.32 1.42
N PRO A 167 -26.62 4.56 2.54
CA PRO A 167 -27.17 5.01 3.81
C PRO A 167 -26.65 6.41 4.21
N PRO A 168 -27.47 7.28 4.82
CA PRO A 168 -27.04 8.63 5.22
C PRO A 168 -25.77 8.65 6.09
N ALA A 169 -25.61 7.66 6.97
CA ALA A 169 -24.42 7.50 7.81
C ALA A 169 -23.11 7.35 7.00
N ILE A 170 -23.18 6.68 5.85
CA ILE A 170 -22.03 6.49 4.95
C ILE A 170 -21.85 7.70 4.03
N ASN A 171 -22.94 8.23 3.46
CA ASN A 171 -22.92 9.38 2.56
C ASN A 171 -22.25 10.61 3.23
N ASN A 172 -22.55 10.84 4.51
CA ASN A 172 -21.95 11.92 5.30
C ASN A 172 -20.41 11.83 5.43
N ILE A 173 -19.82 10.63 5.44
CA ILE A 173 -18.35 10.43 5.51
C ILE A 173 -17.68 11.01 4.25
N PHE A 174 -18.35 10.91 3.11
CA PHE A 174 -17.86 11.42 1.84
C PHE A 174 -18.12 12.92 1.66
N GLN A 175 -19.02 13.55 2.43
CA GLN A 175 -19.38 14.97 2.30
C GLN A 175 -19.77 15.34 0.85
N PHE A 176 -20.45 14.46 0.14
CA PHE A 176 -21.11 14.87 -1.09
C PHE A 176 -22.09 15.98 -0.72
N LYS A 177 -21.90 17.18 -1.30
CA LYS A 177 -22.79 18.32 -1.07
C LYS A 177 -24.17 17.96 -1.63
N LYS A 178 -25.00 17.33 -0.81
CA LYS A 178 -26.42 17.17 -1.10
C LYS A 178 -27.00 18.57 -1.17
N THR A 179 -27.27 19.06 -2.37
CA THR A 179 -28.14 20.22 -2.59
C THR A 179 -29.55 19.79 -2.27
N VAL A 180 -29.83 19.61 -0.97
CA VAL A 180 -31.18 19.48 -0.48
C VAL A 180 -31.83 20.82 -0.75
N ASN A 181 -32.76 20.86 -1.72
CA ASN A 181 -33.78 21.89 -1.76
C ASN A 181 -34.71 21.64 -0.56
N ALA A 182 -34.22 21.93 0.64
CA ALA A 182 -35.02 22.04 1.83
C ALA A 182 -35.82 23.34 1.70
N PRO A 183 -37.15 23.34 1.93
CA PRO A 183 -37.90 24.56 2.03
C PRO A 183 -37.28 25.43 3.13
N VAL A 184 -36.81 26.62 2.77
CA VAL A 184 -36.22 27.57 3.72
C VAL A 184 -37.33 27.96 4.72
N PRO A 185 -37.16 27.68 6.04
CA PRO A 185 -38.02 28.31 7.04
C PRO A 185 -37.75 29.80 6.96
N GLY A 186 -38.78 30.56 6.58
CA GLY A 186 -38.65 32.00 6.36
C GLY A 186 -38.20 32.73 7.64
N ASN A 187 -37.57 33.89 7.42
CA ASN A 187 -37.25 34.91 8.42
C ASN A 187 -35.92 34.76 9.19
N LEU A 188 -34.81 35.13 8.53
CA LEU A 188 -33.76 35.93 9.17
C LEU A 188 -33.39 37.11 8.26
N GLN A 189 -33.08 38.24 8.87
CA GLN A 189 -33.12 39.56 8.24
C GLN A 189 -32.01 39.80 7.21
N SER A 190 -32.37 40.53 6.16
CA SER A 190 -31.46 41.04 5.13
C SER A 190 -30.45 42.05 5.70
N SER A 191 -29.17 41.68 5.70
CA SER A 191 -28.07 42.67 5.69
C SER A 191 -27.73 43.02 4.23
N PRO A 192 -27.51 44.29 3.88
CA PRO A 192 -27.31 44.70 2.48
C PRO A 192 -25.98 44.16 1.93
N VAL A 193 -26.06 43.45 0.80
CA VAL A 193 -24.89 43.04 0.03
C VAL A 193 -24.30 44.26 -0.67
N VAL A 194 -23.14 44.72 -0.19
CA VAL A 194 -22.31 45.68 -0.93
C VAL A 194 -21.73 44.97 -2.15
N ILE A 195 -22.29 45.23 -3.33
CA ILE A 195 -21.76 44.77 -4.61
C ILE A 195 -20.44 45.52 -4.86
N LYS A 196 -19.31 44.83 -4.67
CA LYS A 196 -18.03 45.27 -5.27
C LYS A 196 -17.89 44.67 -6.66
N GLU A 197 -17.94 45.54 -7.66
CA GLU A 197 -17.64 45.19 -9.04
C GLU A 197 -16.22 44.59 -9.17
N LYS A 198 -16.09 43.60 -10.07
CA LYS A 198 -14.79 43.01 -10.41
C LYS A 198 -14.00 43.95 -11.32
N THR A 199 -13.17 44.81 -10.75
CA THR A 199 -12.13 45.51 -11.52
C THR A 199 -11.16 44.50 -12.13
N LYS A 200 -10.92 44.62 -13.44
CA LYS A 200 -10.02 43.74 -14.22
C LYS A 200 -8.61 43.72 -13.61
N SER A 201 -8.17 42.55 -13.12
CA SER A 201 -6.78 42.36 -12.69
C SER A 201 -5.87 42.24 -13.91
N LYS A 202 -4.79 43.03 -13.94
CA LYS A 202 -3.75 42.96 -14.98
C LYS A 202 -3.04 41.60 -14.91
N VAL A 203 -2.91 40.92 -16.05
CA VAL A 203 -2.15 39.66 -16.14
C VAL A 203 -0.67 40.01 -16.31
N ASN A 204 0.18 39.56 -15.39
CA ASN A 204 1.61 39.86 -15.42
C ASN A 204 2.32 39.02 -16.49
N PHE A 205 2.52 39.61 -17.67
CA PHE A 205 3.06 38.94 -18.86
C PHE A 205 4.45 38.28 -18.66
N LEU A 206 5.25 38.77 -17.70
CA LEU A 206 6.54 38.16 -17.31
C LEU A 206 6.41 36.75 -16.70
N VAL A 207 5.25 36.36 -16.16
CA VAL A 207 5.03 35.02 -15.59
C VAL A 207 4.74 33.97 -16.68
N ILE A 208 4.35 34.41 -17.87
CA ILE A 208 4.01 33.56 -19.03
C ILE A 208 5.25 33.26 -19.89
N LEU A 209 6.27 34.12 -19.82
CA LEU A 209 7.50 34.03 -20.61
C LEU A 209 8.24 32.66 -20.54
N PRO A 210 8.40 31.98 -19.38
CA PRO A 210 9.05 30.66 -19.36
C PRO A 210 8.23 29.57 -20.09
N TRP A 211 6.90 29.69 -20.13
CA TRP A 211 6.03 28.74 -20.84
C TRP A 211 6.09 28.93 -22.36
N LEU A 212 6.25 30.18 -22.83
CA LEU A 212 6.44 30.47 -24.24
C LEU A 212 7.79 29.93 -24.77
N ILE A 213 8.86 30.10 -23.99
CA ILE A 213 10.21 29.60 -24.35
C ILE A 213 10.23 28.06 -24.34
N LEU A 214 9.57 27.43 -23.37
CA LEU A 214 9.45 25.96 -23.32
C LEU A 214 8.68 25.39 -24.53
N GLY A 215 7.65 26.09 -25.01
CA GLY A 215 6.93 25.71 -26.23
C GLY A 215 7.80 25.74 -27.48
N ILE A 216 8.62 26.78 -27.65
CA ILE A 216 9.55 26.93 -28.79
C ILE A 216 10.68 25.88 -28.72
N ALA A 217 11.18 25.57 -27.52
CA ALA A 217 12.18 24.51 -27.30
C ALA A 217 11.63 23.10 -27.57
N GLY A 218 10.35 22.83 -27.26
CA GLY A 218 9.71 21.56 -27.62
C GLY A 218 9.57 21.36 -29.14
N LEU A 219 9.28 22.45 -29.87
CA LEU A 219 9.18 22.45 -31.33
C LEU A 219 10.53 22.23 -32.03
N SER A 220 11.64 22.77 -31.50
CA SER A 220 12.96 22.55 -32.10
C SER A 220 13.48 21.11 -31.94
N VAL A 221 13.19 20.46 -30.81
CA VAL A 221 13.50 19.03 -30.60
C VAL A 221 12.71 18.14 -31.57
N LEU A 222 11.42 18.41 -31.78
CA LEU A 222 10.60 17.67 -32.76
C LEU A 222 11.04 17.91 -34.21
N TYR A 223 11.56 19.09 -34.54
CA TYR A 223 12.11 19.37 -35.86
C TYR A 223 13.42 18.60 -36.12
N PHE A 224 14.34 18.61 -35.15
CA PHE A 224 15.60 17.84 -35.26
C PHE A 224 15.38 16.32 -35.28
N ALA A 225 14.45 15.80 -34.49
CA ALA A 225 14.09 14.38 -34.49
C ALA A 225 13.51 13.89 -35.84
N LYS A 226 12.99 14.80 -36.69
CA LYS A 226 12.57 14.48 -38.06
C LYS A 226 13.68 14.64 -39.11
N PHE A 227 14.73 15.42 -38.84
CA PHE A 227 15.86 15.58 -39.76
C PHE A 227 16.99 14.56 -39.55
N ALA A 228 17.13 13.99 -38.34
CA ALA A 228 18.14 12.98 -38.02
C ALA A 228 17.91 11.58 -38.63
N LYS A 229 17.00 11.42 -39.60
CA LYS A 229 16.70 10.15 -40.28
C LYS A 229 17.07 10.20 -41.76
N LYS A 230 18.33 10.52 -42.05
CA LYS A 230 18.95 10.33 -43.37
C LYS A 230 20.46 10.20 -43.24
N GLU A 231 20.92 8.95 -43.12
CA GLU A 231 22.25 8.52 -43.58
C GLU A 231 22.23 7.00 -43.68
N THR A 232 22.02 6.52 -44.91
CA THR A 232 22.20 5.13 -45.31
C THR A 232 23.59 5.01 -45.91
N THR A 233 24.41 4.09 -45.39
CA THR A 233 25.69 3.74 -45.99
C THR A 233 25.66 2.27 -46.37
N ASP A 234 25.72 2.01 -47.67
CA ASP A 234 25.72 0.66 -48.23
C ASP A 234 27.00 -0.12 -47.90
N MET A 235 26.88 -1.43 -47.72
CA MET A 235 27.98 -2.39 -47.95
C MET A 235 27.41 -3.70 -48.54
N PRO A 236 28.22 -4.46 -49.30
CA PRO A 236 27.72 -5.15 -50.48
C PRO A 236 27.05 -6.51 -50.24
N VAL A 237 26.18 -6.85 -51.19
CA VAL A 237 25.54 -8.17 -51.35
C VAL A 237 26.57 -9.26 -51.58
N ALA A 238 26.52 -10.32 -50.78
CA ALA A 238 27.14 -11.61 -51.08
C ALA A 238 26.05 -12.60 -51.53
N THR A 239 26.09 -12.99 -52.81
CA THR A 239 25.21 -13.99 -53.40
C THR A 239 25.47 -15.37 -52.78
N ILE A 240 24.41 -16.09 -52.40
CA ILE A 240 24.48 -17.54 -52.17
C ILE A 240 23.56 -18.24 -53.17
N THR A 241 24.17 -19.09 -53.99
CA THR A 241 23.54 -19.95 -54.99
C THR A 241 22.95 -21.20 -54.32
N GLU A 242 21.84 -21.70 -54.85
CA GLU A 242 21.12 -22.89 -54.37
C GLU A 242 21.69 -24.21 -54.93
N LYS A 243 21.34 -25.34 -54.27
CA LYS A 243 21.62 -26.78 -54.53
C LYS A 243 22.93 -27.41 -54.01
N PRO A 244 22.93 -28.74 -53.70
CA PRO A 244 21.82 -29.62 -53.28
C PRO A 244 22.12 -30.40 -51.97
N GLN A 245 21.18 -31.24 -51.53
CA GLN A 245 21.34 -32.15 -50.39
C GLN A 245 22.25 -33.35 -50.72
N ASP A 246 22.92 -33.89 -49.70
CA ASP A 246 23.03 -35.34 -49.44
C ASP A 246 23.29 -35.59 -47.94
N ASP A 247 22.71 -36.68 -47.43
CA ASP A 247 22.90 -37.44 -46.19
C ASP A 247 23.53 -36.82 -44.92
N LEU A 248 22.85 -37.02 -43.78
CA LEU A 248 23.34 -37.85 -42.66
C LEU A 248 22.25 -38.09 -41.59
N ILE A 249 21.99 -39.36 -41.29
CA ILE A 249 21.08 -39.85 -40.24
C ILE A 249 21.80 -39.90 -38.89
N PRO A 250 21.10 -39.63 -37.76
CA PRO A 250 21.31 -40.45 -36.56
C PRO A 250 20.02 -41.17 -36.11
N GLU A 251 20.13 -42.49 -35.89
CA GLU A 251 19.17 -43.30 -35.13
C GLU A 251 19.43 -43.18 -33.61
N ASP A 252 18.62 -43.92 -32.84
CA ASP A 252 18.78 -44.30 -31.43
C ASP A 252 18.51 -43.24 -30.35
N PHE A 253 17.33 -43.31 -29.72
CA PHE A 253 17.11 -44.26 -28.61
C PHE A 253 15.62 -44.37 -28.21
N LEU A 254 15.12 -45.60 -28.07
CA LEU A 254 13.78 -45.90 -27.55
C LEU A 254 13.79 -46.06 -26.01
N PRO A 255 12.64 -45.90 -25.31
CA PRO A 255 12.56 -46.04 -23.86
C PRO A 255 12.53 -47.52 -23.44
N ASP A 256 13.49 -47.95 -22.62
CA ASP A 256 13.54 -49.31 -22.10
C ASP A 256 12.55 -49.52 -20.93
N SER A 257 11.93 -50.69 -20.91
CA SER A 257 10.87 -51.10 -19.98
C SER A 257 11.15 -52.50 -19.44
N SER A 258 11.97 -52.64 -18.40
CA SER A 258 11.88 -53.80 -17.49
C SER A 258 12.76 -53.68 -16.23
N VAL A 259 12.13 -53.68 -15.05
CA VAL A 259 12.70 -54.33 -13.86
C VAL A 259 11.56 -55.07 -13.16
N ALA A 260 11.71 -56.38 -13.02
CA ALA A 260 10.74 -57.24 -12.35
C ALA A 260 11.32 -57.81 -11.05
N ASN A 261 10.42 -57.95 -10.07
CA ASN A 261 10.39 -58.99 -9.02
C ASN A 261 11.37 -58.97 -7.82
N LEU A 262 10.70 -58.91 -6.64
CA LEU A 262 10.99 -59.56 -5.34
C LEU A 262 11.93 -58.85 -4.34
N PRO A 263 11.72 -59.03 -3.00
CA PRO A 263 10.56 -59.59 -2.29
C PRO A 263 9.89 -58.61 -1.29
N VAL A 264 8.73 -59.02 -0.76
CA VAL A 264 7.98 -58.30 0.29
C VAL A 264 8.63 -58.50 1.66
N GLU A 265 9.07 -57.42 2.30
CA GLU A 265 9.43 -57.43 3.73
C GLU A 265 8.27 -56.92 4.59
N LYS A 266 7.81 -57.77 5.52
CA LYS A 266 6.74 -57.43 6.46
C LYS A 266 7.32 -56.59 7.59
N ASN A 267 6.99 -55.30 7.64
CA ASN A 267 7.14 -54.55 8.88
C ASN A 267 5.77 -54.18 9.46
N ILE A 268 5.33 -55.02 10.39
CA ILE A 268 4.14 -54.81 11.21
C ILE A 268 4.53 -53.87 12.35
N VAL A 269 3.96 -52.67 12.37
CA VAL A 269 3.93 -51.82 13.57
C VAL A 269 2.47 -51.62 13.96
N PRO A 270 2.02 -52.05 15.15
CA PRO A 270 0.61 -51.98 15.52
C PRO A 270 0.12 -50.55 15.68
N ILE A 271 -1.11 -50.29 15.23
CA ILE A 271 -1.92 -49.14 15.61
C ILE A 271 -2.58 -49.48 16.95
N PRO A 272 -2.34 -48.75 18.06
CA PRO A 272 -3.14 -48.87 19.27
C PRO A 272 -4.49 -48.17 19.05
N SER A 273 -5.57 -48.90 19.25
CA SER A 273 -6.94 -48.42 19.01
C SER A 273 -7.38 -47.31 19.97
N GLU A 274 -8.03 -46.29 19.41
CA GLU A 274 -9.36 -45.84 19.82
C GLU A 274 -9.68 -45.87 21.33
N VAL A 275 -9.37 -44.78 22.04
CA VAL A 275 -9.92 -44.51 23.38
C VAL A 275 -11.24 -43.76 23.23
N LYS A 276 -12.35 -44.49 23.42
CA LYS A 276 -13.70 -43.93 23.59
C LYS A 276 -13.82 -43.27 24.97
N PRO A 277 -14.46 -42.10 25.11
CA PRO A 277 -14.47 -41.35 26.37
C PRO A 277 -15.38 -41.98 27.44
N GLU A 278 -14.90 -42.01 28.68
CA GLU A 278 -15.65 -42.38 29.88
C GLU A 278 -16.18 -41.11 30.61
N PRO A 279 -17.33 -41.14 31.32
CA PRO A 279 -18.09 -39.92 31.60
C PRO A 279 -17.57 -39.02 32.72
N ILE A 280 -17.97 -37.75 32.61
CA ILE A 280 -17.85 -36.70 33.63
C ILE A 280 -18.63 -37.11 34.90
N GLN A 281 -17.96 -37.11 36.06
CA GLN A 281 -18.63 -37.00 37.38
C GLN A 281 -17.93 -35.97 38.30
N LYS A 282 -18.74 -34.98 38.68
CA LYS A 282 -18.67 -34.04 39.82
C LYS A 282 -20.15 -33.70 40.13
N PRO A 283 -20.55 -33.13 41.29
CA PRO A 283 -19.73 -32.59 42.38
C PRO A 283 -20.14 -33.05 43.81
N ALA A 284 -19.38 -32.63 44.82
CA ALA A 284 -19.88 -32.34 46.18
C ALA A 284 -18.85 -31.47 46.95
N ASP A 285 -19.31 -30.37 47.55
CA ASP A 285 -19.06 -29.86 48.92
C ASP A 285 -17.60 -29.75 49.48
N GLU A 286 -17.22 -28.79 50.34
CA GLU A 286 -17.89 -27.59 50.89
C GLU A 286 -16.82 -26.60 51.43
N VAL A 287 -17.19 -25.30 51.47
CA VAL A 287 -16.86 -24.28 52.50
C VAL A 287 -15.57 -24.40 53.34
N LYS A 288 -14.68 -23.38 53.22
CA LYS A 288 -14.32 -22.52 54.38
C LYS A 288 -13.74 -21.16 53.98
N LYS A 289 -13.83 -20.20 54.91
CA LYS A 289 -13.82 -18.75 54.67
C LYS A 289 -12.96 -18.01 55.70
N SER A 290 -11.91 -17.30 55.22
CA SER A 290 -11.25 -16.14 55.87
C SER A 290 -10.57 -16.37 57.25
N PRO A 291 -9.89 -15.38 57.88
CA PRO A 291 -9.56 -14.01 57.44
C PRO A 291 -8.08 -13.57 57.71
N GLU A 292 -7.81 -12.25 57.59
CA GLU A 292 -6.72 -11.46 58.23
C GLU A 292 -5.27 -11.53 57.67
N THR A 293 -4.40 -10.50 57.77
CA THR A 293 -4.56 -9.06 58.12
C THR A 293 -3.35 -8.22 57.63
N THR A 294 -3.60 -6.94 57.34
CA THR A 294 -2.72 -5.74 57.31
C THR A 294 -1.20 -5.85 57.58
N GLN A 295 -0.35 -5.22 56.73
CA GLN A 295 0.66 -4.22 57.18
C GLN A 295 1.41 -3.42 56.07
N LYS A 296 1.41 -2.08 56.24
CA LYS A 296 2.49 -1.11 55.91
C LYS A 296 3.48 -1.11 57.13
N PRO A 297 4.68 -0.45 57.18
CA PRO A 297 5.13 0.73 56.41
C PRO A 297 6.66 0.87 56.10
N SER A 298 7.04 2.04 55.53
CA SER A 298 8.29 2.80 55.83
C SER A 298 9.67 2.33 55.29
N VAL A 299 10.71 3.17 55.14
CA VAL A 299 10.83 4.63 54.85
C VAL A 299 12.33 4.98 54.53
N THR A 300 12.60 6.01 53.69
CA THR A 300 13.88 6.81 53.64
C THR A 300 15.14 6.01 53.11
N GLU A 301 16.23 6.56 52.53
CA GLU A 301 17.01 7.78 52.86
C GLU A 301 17.92 8.33 51.71
N VAL A 302 17.96 9.67 51.54
CA VAL A 302 19.12 10.57 51.20
C VAL A 302 19.95 10.36 49.89
N LYS A 303 20.00 11.34 48.95
CA LYS A 303 20.94 12.53 48.81
C LYS A 303 22.34 12.10 48.28
N LYS A 304 23.13 12.84 47.47
CA LYS A 304 23.37 14.29 47.28
C LYS A 304 24.23 14.46 45.99
N GLU A 305 23.84 15.21 44.93
CA GLU A 305 24.05 16.66 44.66
C GLU A 305 25.43 17.08 44.08
N LEU A 306 25.42 17.79 42.92
CA LEU A 306 26.45 18.67 42.30
C LEU A 306 27.87 18.11 42.01
N SER A 307 28.52 18.37 40.86
CA SER A 307 28.82 19.72 40.32
C SER A 307 29.24 19.75 38.83
N LYS A 308 29.17 20.95 38.22
CA LYS A 308 29.73 21.36 36.91
C LYS A 308 31.12 22.00 37.13
N PRO A 309 32.03 22.14 36.13
CA PRO A 309 31.94 23.26 35.17
C PRO A 309 32.43 22.92 33.74
N ALA A 310 32.58 23.95 32.90
CA ALA A 310 32.90 23.87 31.46
C ALA A 310 34.29 24.41 31.12
N GLU A 311 34.84 24.07 29.95
CA GLU A 311 35.88 24.85 29.27
C GLU A 311 35.76 24.79 27.74
N LYS A 312 36.48 25.67 27.03
CA LYS A 312 36.21 26.12 25.65
C LYS A 312 37.54 26.43 24.92
N LYS A 313 37.69 26.02 23.65
CA LYS A 313 38.73 26.40 22.65
C LYS A 313 38.22 25.94 21.26
N GLU A 314 38.11 26.69 20.16
CA GLU A 314 39.02 27.62 19.45
C GLU A 314 40.36 26.96 19.05
N THR A 315 40.87 26.97 17.81
CA THR A 315 40.45 27.52 16.48
C THR A 315 41.16 26.65 15.40
N THR A 316 40.82 26.58 14.11
CA THR A 316 41.33 27.45 13.03
C THR A 316 40.90 26.88 11.66
N SER A 317 40.69 27.75 10.67
CA SER A 317 40.24 27.48 9.29
C SER A 317 41.36 27.26 8.27
N LEU A 318 41.05 26.64 7.12
CA LEU A 318 41.66 26.96 5.83
C LEU A 318 40.71 26.65 4.66
N VAL A 319 40.82 27.43 3.59
CA VAL A 319 39.86 27.54 2.46
C VAL A 319 40.59 27.22 1.15
N ASN A 320 39.93 26.56 0.20
CA ASN A 320 40.01 26.93 -1.22
C ASN A 320 38.87 26.33 -2.07
N ASN A 321 38.68 26.90 -3.26
CA ASN A 321 37.37 27.12 -3.87
C ASN A 321 37.35 26.76 -5.39
N THR A 322 36.18 26.86 -6.04
CA THR A 322 35.94 26.82 -7.51
C THR A 322 36.10 25.44 -8.22
N LYS A 323 35.35 25.04 -9.27
CA LYS A 323 34.35 25.75 -10.12
C LYS A 323 33.35 24.79 -10.82
N GLU A 324 32.10 25.25 -10.94
CA GLU A 324 31.02 25.01 -11.94
C GLU A 324 31.37 24.33 -13.30
N THR A 325 30.49 23.69 -14.13
CA THR A 325 29.02 23.34 -14.21
C THR A 325 28.76 22.76 -15.64
N PRO A 326 27.63 22.10 -16.08
CA PRO A 326 26.42 21.52 -15.44
C PRO A 326 26.17 20.00 -15.74
N THR A 327 25.15 19.35 -15.12
CA THR A 327 24.29 18.34 -15.80
C THR A 327 22.92 18.09 -15.11
N ILE A 328 21.84 18.23 -15.88
CA ILE A 328 20.46 17.66 -15.80
C ILE A 328 19.94 17.11 -14.44
N LYS A 329 18.86 17.73 -13.91
CA LYS A 329 18.09 17.24 -12.75
C LYS A 329 16.86 16.41 -13.16
N ASN A 330 16.79 15.16 -12.71
CA ASN A 330 15.51 14.46 -12.49
C ASN A 330 14.99 14.82 -11.09
N SER A 331 13.69 15.08 -10.95
CA SER A 331 13.07 15.42 -9.66
C SER A 331 12.70 14.15 -8.86
N GLU A 332 13.73 13.51 -8.33
CA GLU A 332 13.64 12.48 -7.28
C GLU A 332 13.23 13.14 -5.94
N PRO A 333 12.46 12.48 -5.05
CA PRO A 333 12.04 13.09 -3.77
C PRO A 333 13.26 13.50 -2.94
N GLU A 334 13.36 14.78 -2.56
CA GLU A 334 14.54 15.33 -1.89
C GLU A 334 14.90 14.58 -0.60
N ILE A 335 15.94 13.76 -0.68
CA ILE A 335 16.56 13.08 0.47
C ILE A 335 17.31 14.15 1.29
N LYS A 336 16.72 14.56 2.41
CA LYS A 336 17.32 15.52 3.35
C LYS A 336 17.82 14.77 4.58
N THR A 337 18.96 14.11 4.45
CA THR A 337 19.66 13.48 5.58
C THR A 337 20.52 14.51 6.33
N PRO A 338 20.53 14.50 7.68
CA PRO A 338 21.47 15.29 8.47
C PRO A 338 22.93 14.92 8.16
N THR A 339 23.83 15.91 8.27
CA THR A 339 25.27 15.71 8.06
C THR A 339 25.81 14.61 8.98
N GLY A 340 26.55 13.65 8.41
CA GLY A 340 27.09 12.50 9.14
C GLY A 340 26.11 11.34 9.37
N TRP A 341 24.93 11.37 8.75
CA TRP A 341 23.96 10.27 8.76
C TRP A 341 23.75 9.70 7.35
N SER A 342 23.68 8.37 7.28
CA SER A 342 23.40 7.60 6.07
C SER A 342 21.90 7.30 5.93
N ALA A 343 21.39 7.51 4.72
CA ALA A 343 20.07 7.04 4.31
C ALA A 343 20.05 5.52 4.15
N ILE A 344 18.93 4.89 4.48
CA ILE A 344 18.62 3.54 4.00
C ILE A 344 17.82 3.66 2.70
N ASN A 345 18.15 2.85 1.70
CA ASN A 345 17.50 2.85 0.38
C ASN A 345 16.01 2.50 0.52
N GLY A 346 15.13 3.22 -0.19
CA GLY A 346 13.66 3.19 -0.07
C GLY A 346 12.98 1.84 -0.33
N THR A 347 13.72 0.79 -0.67
CA THR A 347 13.26 -0.59 -0.86
C THR A 347 13.55 -1.52 0.33
N ALA A 348 14.27 -1.07 1.36
CA ALA A 348 14.63 -1.91 2.50
C ALA A 348 13.42 -2.40 3.31
N PHE A 349 12.37 -1.57 3.43
CA PHE A 349 11.13 -1.89 4.14
C PHE A 349 9.95 -2.07 3.18
N LYS A 350 8.93 -2.81 3.60
CA LYS A 350 7.64 -2.83 2.89
C LYS A 350 6.97 -1.47 3.03
N LYS A 351 6.21 -1.09 1.99
CA LYS A 351 5.44 0.16 1.96
C LYS A 351 4.52 0.22 3.18
N ASN A 352 4.59 1.32 3.93
CA ASN A 352 3.81 1.55 5.16
C ASN A 352 3.97 0.49 6.27
N SER A 353 5.03 -0.32 6.26
CA SER A 353 5.31 -1.35 7.27
C SER A 353 6.74 -1.27 7.79
N ALA A 354 6.98 -1.81 8.98
CA ALA A 354 8.31 -2.05 9.55
C ALA A 354 8.93 -3.39 9.11
N GLU A 355 8.18 -4.22 8.39
CA GLU A 355 8.70 -5.46 7.79
C GLU A 355 9.76 -5.16 6.72
N ILE A 356 10.83 -5.94 6.71
CA ILE A 356 11.99 -5.75 5.82
C ILE A 356 11.74 -6.51 4.49
N SER A 357 11.80 -5.80 3.36
CA SER A 357 11.64 -6.38 2.02
C SER A 357 12.97 -6.84 1.41
N ASN A 358 14.08 -6.16 1.75
CA ASN A 358 15.36 -6.35 1.08
C ASN A 358 16.52 -6.25 2.08
N SER A 359 17.18 -7.38 2.32
CA SER A 359 18.29 -7.52 3.27
C SER A 359 19.66 -7.17 2.69
N THR A 360 19.80 -6.93 1.38
CA THR A 360 21.10 -6.73 0.73
C THR A 360 21.88 -5.54 1.30
N MET A 361 21.19 -4.43 1.61
CA MET A 361 21.82 -3.28 2.26
C MET A 361 22.16 -3.56 3.74
N ILE A 362 21.31 -4.32 4.43
CA ILE A 362 21.50 -4.69 5.84
C ILE A 362 22.75 -5.58 5.97
N ASN A 363 22.98 -6.50 5.04
CA ASN A 363 24.21 -7.30 4.95
C ASN A 363 25.48 -6.44 4.82
N GLY A 364 25.41 -5.32 4.10
CA GLY A 364 26.50 -4.34 4.00
C GLY A 364 26.76 -3.57 5.29
N ILE A 365 25.73 -3.29 6.07
CA ILE A 365 25.86 -2.71 7.42
C ILE A 365 26.47 -3.75 8.38
N ILE A 366 25.98 -4.99 8.35
CA ILE A 366 26.46 -6.09 9.21
C ILE A 366 27.94 -6.37 8.97
N SER A 367 28.41 -6.39 7.72
CA SER A 367 29.83 -6.65 7.42
C SER A 367 30.75 -5.55 7.94
N GLN A 368 30.29 -4.28 7.94
CA GLN A 368 31.03 -3.18 8.54
C GLN A 368 31.11 -3.30 10.06
N LEU A 369 30.00 -3.64 10.74
CA LEU A 369 29.95 -3.74 12.20
C LEU A 369 30.78 -4.93 12.72
N LYS A 370 30.61 -6.13 12.12
CA LYS A 370 31.34 -7.34 12.51
C LYS A 370 32.85 -7.24 12.34
N ASN A 371 33.32 -6.61 11.27
CA ASN A 371 34.74 -6.57 10.94
C ASN A 371 35.53 -5.48 11.68
N SER A 372 34.88 -4.60 12.46
CA SER A 372 35.58 -3.42 13.01
C SER A 372 35.15 -2.96 14.40
N ASN A 373 34.35 -3.74 15.13
CA ASN A 373 33.85 -3.43 16.48
C ASN A 373 33.27 -2.02 16.61
N LYS A 374 32.51 -1.60 15.60
CA LYS A 374 31.92 -0.27 15.50
C LYS A 374 30.50 -0.27 16.04
N ASN A 375 30.10 0.87 16.58
CA ASN A 375 28.75 1.12 17.07
C ASN A 375 27.88 1.68 15.95
N ILE A 376 26.64 1.21 15.84
CA ILE A 376 25.60 1.78 14.99
C ILE A 376 24.58 2.55 15.83
N ASN A 377 24.27 3.76 15.39
CA ASN A 377 23.21 4.56 15.95
C ASN A 377 22.13 4.78 14.88
N ILE A 378 20.92 4.30 15.17
CA ILE A 378 19.73 4.36 14.30
C ILE A 378 18.83 5.48 14.83
N SER A 379 18.29 6.33 13.96
CA SER A 379 17.35 7.37 14.36
C SER A 379 16.15 7.44 13.40
N PRO A 380 14.92 7.53 13.93
CA PRO A 380 13.76 7.88 13.13
C PRO A 380 13.84 9.35 12.69
N LEU A 381 13.26 9.66 11.54
CA LEU A 381 13.13 11.01 11.03
C LEU A 381 11.79 11.62 11.43
N SER A 382 11.78 12.92 11.67
CA SER A 382 10.55 13.65 12.05
C SER A 382 9.60 13.92 10.88
N SER A 383 9.97 13.60 9.63
CA SER A 383 9.07 13.76 8.46
C SER A 383 8.18 12.53 8.27
N GLY A 384 6.87 12.74 8.11
CA GLY A 384 5.92 11.66 7.80
C GLY A 384 5.34 11.00 9.06
N ASN A 385 5.13 9.68 9.00
CA ASN A 385 4.54 8.93 10.11
C ASN A 385 5.61 8.59 11.16
N ARG A 386 5.59 9.30 12.29
CA ARG A 386 6.58 9.12 13.38
C ARG A 386 6.54 7.71 13.99
N THR A 387 5.35 7.15 14.24
CA THR A 387 5.21 5.79 14.80
C THR A 387 5.82 4.76 13.85
N LEU A 388 5.50 4.82 12.56
CA LEU A 388 6.10 3.93 11.56
C LEU A 388 7.63 4.09 11.46
N ALA A 389 8.15 5.31 11.62
CA ALA A 389 9.59 5.55 11.65
C ALA A 389 10.25 4.94 12.90
N GLU A 390 9.61 5.06 14.07
CA GLU A 390 10.03 4.42 15.32
C GLU A 390 10.00 2.88 15.17
N ASP A 391 8.89 2.31 14.69
CA ASP A 391 8.73 0.87 14.45
C ASP A 391 9.82 0.32 13.50
N ARG A 392 10.13 1.05 12.42
CA ARG A 392 11.21 0.70 11.47
C ARG A 392 12.60 0.76 12.09
N ALA A 393 12.84 1.70 13.00
CA ALA A 393 14.12 1.80 13.70
C ALA A 393 14.34 0.59 14.63
N TYR A 394 13.28 0.15 15.32
CA TYR A 394 13.32 -1.08 16.13
C TYR A 394 13.39 -2.35 15.27
N ALA A 395 12.64 -2.45 14.18
CA ALA A 395 12.76 -3.60 13.27
C ALA A 395 14.18 -3.74 12.67
N LEU A 396 14.85 -2.62 12.38
CA LEU A 396 16.26 -2.64 11.97
C LEU A 396 17.21 -3.07 13.10
N ARG A 397 16.92 -2.72 14.35
CA ARG A 397 17.69 -3.21 15.51
C ARG A 397 17.57 -4.74 15.63
N GLU A 398 16.35 -5.26 15.61
CA GLU A 398 16.12 -6.70 15.82
C GLU A 398 16.77 -7.55 14.73
N ILE A 399 16.68 -7.16 13.44
CA ILE A 399 17.38 -7.90 12.37
C ILE A 399 18.91 -7.83 12.50
N LEU A 400 19.49 -6.74 13.03
CA LEU A 400 20.92 -6.65 13.25
C LEU A 400 21.37 -7.62 14.36
N ILE A 401 20.59 -7.71 15.45
CA ILE A 401 20.79 -8.68 16.54
C ILE A 401 20.65 -10.11 16.01
N GLU A 402 19.58 -10.40 15.28
CA GLU A 402 19.32 -11.73 14.67
C GLU A 402 20.46 -12.17 13.73
N LYS A 403 21.07 -11.22 13.00
CA LYS A 403 22.24 -11.49 12.15
C LYS A 403 23.58 -11.41 12.88
N GLY A 404 23.59 -11.28 14.20
CA GLY A 404 24.79 -11.39 15.04
C GLY A 404 25.63 -10.12 15.14
N VAL A 405 24.99 -8.94 15.14
CA VAL A 405 25.56 -7.71 15.71
C VAL A 405 25.20 -7.68 17.20
N SER A 406 26.13 -7.28 18.06
CA SER A 406 25.90 -7.31 19.52
C SER A 406 24.96 -6.17 19.96
N GLU A 407 24.14 -6.42 20.99
CA GLU A 407 23.08 -5.49 21.42
C GLU A 407 23.63 -4.15 21.94
N ASP A 408 24.80 -4.18 22.59
CA ASP A 408 25.56 -3.02 23.06
C ASP A 408 26.11 -2.14 21.92
N GLN A 409 26.32 -2.73 20.74
CA GLN A 409 26.74 -2.00 19.54
C GLN A 409 25.59 -1.22 18.87
N ILE A 410 24.32 -1.42 19.28
CA ILE A 410 23.15 -0.85 18.59
C ILE A 410 22.38 0.13 19.49
N THR A 411 22.45 1.43 19.16
CA THR A 411 21.67 2.47 19.84
C THR A 411 20.52 2.98 18.97
N VAL A 412 19.29 2.96 19.47
CA VAL A 412 18.16 3.68 18.86
C VAL A 412 17.99 5.04 19.53
N SER A 413 18.15 6.12 18.77
CA SER A 413 18.07 7.51 19.25
C SER A 413 16.67 8.12 19.08
N LYS A 414 16.42 9.24 19.77
CA LYS A 414 15.24 10.09 19.53
C LYS A 414 15.20 10.59 18.08
N SER A 415 13.99 10.92 17.62
CA SER A 415 13.76 11.40 16.25
C SER A 415 14.53 12.67 15.90
N ILE A 416 15.17 12.71 14.73
CA ILE A 416 15.89 13.89 14.22
C ILE A 416 15.22 14.48 12.97
N SER A 417 15.49 15.76 12.70
CA SER A 417 14.93 16.44 11.53
C SER A 417 15.57 15.97 10.23
N GLY A 418 14.77 15.52 9.26
CA GLY A 418 15.23 15.07 7.95
C GLY A 418 14.10 14.45 7.14
N SER A 419 14.37 14.07 5.89
CA SER A 419 13.40 13.42 4.98
C SER A 419 14.03 12.25 4.21
N ASN A 420 13.40 11.07 4.30
CA ASN A 420 13.76 9.83 3.59
C ASN A 420 12.49 8.97 3.41
N PRO A 421 12.28 8.25 2.28
CA PRO A 421 11.13 7.36 2.06
C PRO A 421 10.88 6.28 3.12
N ASN A 422 11.94 5.77 3.77
CA ASN A 422 11.85 4.84 4.89
C ASN A 422 11.56 5.51 6.23
N GLY A 423 11.77 6.82 6.35
CA GLY A 423 11.61 7.55 7.61
C GLY A 423 12.69 7.24 8.66
N ILE A 424 13.77 6.53 8.32
CA ILE A 424 14.89 6.27 9.25
C ILE A 424 16.25 6.52 8.60
N VAL A 425 17.24 6.81 9.44
CA VAL A 425 18.66 6.96 9.08
C VAL A 425 19.54 6.26 10.11
N TYR A 426 20.78 5.98 9.71
CA TYR A 426 21.78 5.39 10.61
C TYR A 426 23.12 6.11 10.49
N ARG A 427 23.96 6.00 11.50
CA ARG A 427 25.37 6.39 11.47
C ARG A 427 26.20 5.30 12.13
N ILE A 428 27.40 5.06 11.62
CA ILE A 428 28.35 4.13 12.21
C ILE A 428 29.51 4.95 12.78
N SER A 429 29.81 4.73 14.05
CA SER A 429 30.94 5.35 14.76
C SER A 429 31.86 4.28 15.31
N ASN A 430 33.14 4.64 15.46
CA ASN A 430 34.07 3.83 16.25
C ASN A 430 33.73 3.91 17.76
#